data_AF-A0A0H3XM76-F1
#
_entry.id   AF-A0A0H3XM76-F1
#
_cell.length_a   1.000
_cell.length_b   1.000
_cell.length_c   1.000
_cell.angle_alpha   90.00
_cell.angle_beta   90.00
_cell.angle_gamma   90.00
#
_symmetry.space_group_name_H-M   'P 1'
#
loop_
_entity.id
_entity.type
_entity.pdbx_description
1 polymer ?
#
loop_
_entity_poly.entity_id
_entity_poly.type
_entity_poly.pdbx_seq_one_letter_code
_entity_poly.pdbx_strand_id
1 'polypeptide(L)'
;MKKLLTIFTSLTLLTTITTPLVGCLNNQTNNQQYQEPAWVKTFAKVVSQNKEAVRVAYENYYVDTNTKSIWDQHDYLDIAKNNNLFIYLQAANNLTEATQYLQLIDTSDMGMTTKGKEPIIFDSNFESNQFITQDTSVGGAALMAYQKFDDILNSSKAKTTWGDKNRESFIKFGSMSKYQGDDRATWWNSNHWEKLLSTEKNIPDLKNNPNVYSELDLYNQWAAGNPGMNVPLSVVAKGLFKLHATTQKHVYRLEVNSNEYWINNNGEVVTYSLPHWGFMFRIYDTPNQQAWTKDHLAFSSPQLPIINKEMFKYQDIKDYLLQSDYLSFNDQETTKFKDNKIMAS
;
A
#
# COMPACT_ATOMS: atom_id res chain seq x y z
N MET A 1 -58.20 56.90 -18.69
CA MET A 1 -57.75 55.53 -19.01
C MET A 1 -57.61 54.75 -17.70
N LYS A 2 -58.23 53.56 -17.66
CA LYS A 2 -58.10 52.38 -16.76
C LYS A 2 -57.21 52.56 -15.49
N LYS A 3 -57.81 52.54 -14.28
CA LYS A 3 -57.86 51.42 -13.27
C LYS A 3 -56.44 50.97 -12.84
N LEU A 4 -56.04 50.90 -11.56
CA LEU A 4 -56.75 50.42 -10.37
C LEU A 4 -55.97 50.82 -9.08
N LEU A 5 -56.71 51.05 -8.01
CA LEU A 5 -56.31 51.18 -6.60
C LEU A 5 -55.63 49.91 -6.06
N THR A 6 -54.68 50.00 -5.11
CA THR A 6 -54.51 49.28 -3.80
C THR A 6 -53.03 49.37 -3.36
N ILE A 7 -52.63 50.15 -2.35
CA ILE A 7 -52.72 49.95 -0.88
C ILE A 7 -52.04 48.65 -0.39
N PHE A 8 -50.87 48.86 0.24
CA PHE A 8 -50.24 48.17 1.37
C PHE A 8 -50.80 46.82 1.83
N THR A 9 -49.94 45.82 2.03
CA THR A 9 -49.36 45.49 3.36
C THR A 9 -48.44 44.26 3.34
N SER A 10 -47.25 44.46 3.92
CA SER A 10 -46.51 43.54 4.79
C SER A 10 -46.03 42.17 4.28
N LEU A 11 -44.72 42.04 4.09
CA LEU A 11 -44.00 40.88 4.63
C LEU A 11 -42.69 41.36 5.27
N THR A 12 -42.56 41.07 6.57
CA THR A 12 -41.41 41.31 7.42
C THR A 12 -40.16 40.59 6.90
N LEU A 13 -39.10 41.34 6.60
CA LEU A 13 -37.73 40.80 6.60
C LEU A 13 -37.14 40.99 8.00
N LEU A 14 -37.11 39.89 8.75
CA LEU A 14 -36.20 39.73 9.89
C LEU A 14 -34.78 39.66 9.33
N THR A 15 -34.02 40.74 9.48
CA THR A 15 -32.57 40.72 9.27
C THR A 15 -31.91 40.06 10.47
N THR A 16 -31.66 38.76 10.42
CA THR A 16 -30.65 38.13 11.26
C THR A 16 -29.29 38.37 10.62
N ILE A 17 -28.48 39.19 11.28
CA ILE A 17 -27.06 39.33 11.02
C ILE A 17 -26.42 37.98 11.36
N THR A 18 -26.12 37.17 10.35
CA THR A 18 -25.17 36.07 10.49
C THR A 18 -23.78 36.63 10.21
N THR A 19 -23.02 36.84 11.29
CA THR A 19 -21.56 36.85 11.25
C THR A 19 -21.08 35.67 10.39
N PRO A 20 -20.18 35.87 9.41
CA PRO A 20 -19.62 34.75 8.69
C PRO A 20 -18.83 33.92 9.69
N LEU A 21 -19.37 32.75 10.03
CA LEU A 21 -18.55 31.66 10.53
C LEU A 21 -17.50 31.43 9.46
N VAL A 22 -16.26 31.85 9.74
CA VAL A 22 -15.09 31.29 9.09
C VAL A 22 -15.03 29.84 9.56
N GLY A 23 -15.83 29.00 8.92
CA GLY A 23 -15.72 27.57 9.03
C GLY A 23 -14.36 27.22 8.44
N CYS A 24 -13.49 26.65 9.26
CA CYS A 24 -12.34 25.90 8.77
C CYS A 24 -12.85 24.96 7.68
N LEU A 25 -12.51 25.26 6.43
CA LEU A 25 -12.51 24.30 5.35
C LEU A 25 -11.53 23.21 5.78
N ASN A 26 -12.06 22.20 6.48
CA ASN A 26 -11.51 20.87 6.35
C ASN A 26 -11.43 20.64 4.85
N ASN A 27 -10.22 20.38 4.36
CA ASN A 27 -9.99 19.84 3.04
C ASN A 27 -10.91 18.64 2.89
N GLN A 28 -12.07 18.87 2.29
CA GLN A 28 -12.90 17.82 1.76
C GLN A 28 -12.01 17.19 0.70
N THR A 29 -11.47 16.02 1.02
CA THR A 29 -11.17 15.00 0.05
C THR A 29 -12.27 15.09 -1.01
N ASN A 30 -11.88 15.50 -2.22
CA ASN A 30 -12.74 15.41 -3.38
C ASN A 30 -13.17 13.94 -3.44
N ASN A 31 -14.36 13.62 -2.95
CA ASN A 31 -15.06 12.38 -3.23
C ASN A 31 -15.46 12.44 -4.70
N GLN A 32 -14.48 12.38 -5.60
CA GLN A 32 -14.71 11.89 -6.94
C GLN A 32 -15.12 10.43 -6.75
N GLN A 33 -16.42 10.19 -6.83
CA GLN A 33 -16.96 8.85 -6.86
C GLN A 33 -16.25 8.11 -8.00
N TYR A 34 -15.51 7.06 -7.65
CA TYR A 34 -14.77 6.28 -8.61
C TYR A 34 -15.70 5.82 -9.76
N GLN A 35 -15.33 6.16 -10.99
CA GLN A 35 -16.04 5.74 -12.18
C GLN A 35 -15.30 4.57 -12.82
N GLU A 36 -15.96 3.42 -12.91
CA GLU A 36 -15.40 2.22 -13.52
C GLU A 36 -15.02 2.49 -14.99
N PRO A 37 -13.75 2.23 -15.39
CA PRO A 37 -13.32 2.38 -16.78
C PRO A 37 -14.10 1.46 -17.72
N ALA A 38 -14.46 1.98 -18.90
CA ALA A 38 -15.27 1.23 -19.88
C ALA A 38 -14.65 -0.11 -20.30
N TRP A 39 -13.32 -0.23 -20.27
CA TRP A 39 -12.61 -1.46 -20.63
C TRP A 39 -12.85 -2.62 -19.64
N VAL A 40 -13.30 -2.35 -18.42
CA VAL A 40 -13.60 -3.39 -17.40
C VAL A 40 -14.73 -4.31 -17.88
N LYS A 41 -15.71 -3.77 -18.62
CA LYS A 41 -16.74 -4.57 -19.27
C LYS A 41 -16.16 -5.49 -20.34
N THR A 42 -15.21 -4.98 -21.14
CA THR A 42 -14.51 -5.79 -22.16
C THR A 42 -13.68 -6.88 -21.49
N PHE A 43 -12.97 -6.55 -20.42
CA PHE A 43 -12.23 -7.50 -19.58
C PHE A 43 -13.13 -8.64 -19.11
N ALA A 44 -14.25 -8.32 -18.46
CA ALA A 44 -15.21 -9.33 -17.99
C ALA A 44 -15.73 -10.23 -19.13
N LYS A 45 -16.06 -9.64 -20.28
CA LYS A 45 -16.54 -10.36 -21.46
C LYS A 45 -15.48 -11.32 -22.01
N VAL A 46 -14.25 -10.85 -22.25
CA VAL A 46 -13.19 -11.67 -22.86
C VAL A 46 -12.81 -12.82 -21.93
N VAL A 47 -12.62 -12.54 -20.65
CA VAL A 47 -12.22 -13.57 -19.65
C VAL A 47 -13.30 -14.64 -19.50
N SER A 48 -14.58 -14.25 -19.46
CA SER A 48 -15.69 -15.20 -19.42
C SER A 48 -15.85 -16.02 -20.71
N GLN A 49 -15.64 -15.42 -21.89
CA GLN A 49 -15.67 -16.13 -23.18
C GLN A 49 -14.55 -17.16 -23.30
N ASN A 50 -13.36 -16.83 -22.80
CA ASN A 50 -12.20 -17.71 -22.75
C ASN A 50 -12.33 -18.80 -21.66
N LYS A 51 -13.38 -18.75 -20.82
CA LYS A 51 -13.61 -19.66 -19.69
C LYS A 51 -12.44 -19.69 -18.70
N GLU A 52 -11.78 -18.56 -18.53
CA GLU A 52 -10.72 -18.43 -17.53
C GLU A 52 -11.33 -18.41 -16.13
N ALA A 53 -10.73 -19.11 -15.17
CA ALA A 53 -11.20 -19.14 -13.78
C ALA A 53 -10.73 -17.89 -13.00
N VAL A 54 -9.52 -17.42 -13.31
CA VAL A 54 -8.85 -16.30 -12.67
C VAL A 54 -8.13 -15.49 -13.72
N ARG A 55 -8.26 -14.16 -13.68
CA ARG A 55 -7.46 -13.24 -14.51
C ARG A 55 -7.30 -11.91 -13.81
N VAL A 56 -6.17 -11.25 -14.02
CA VAL A 56 -5.89 -9.92 -13.48
C VAL A 56 -5.62 -8.95 -14.63
N ALA A 57 -6.12 -7.73 -14.48
CA ALA A 57 -5.91 -6.65 -15.41
C ALA A 57 -5.56 -5.33 -14.73
N TYR A 58 -4.80 -4.50 -15.45
CA TYR A 58 -4.29 -3.21 -15.03
C TYR A 58 -4.18 -2.28 -16.24
N GLU A 59 -4.67 -1.03 -16.15
CA GLU A 59 -4.60 -0.04 -17.24
C GLU A 59 -4.96 -0.56 -18.64
N ASN A 60 -6.01 -1.40 -18.77
CA ASN A 60 -6.42 -2.03 -20.04
C ASN A 60 -5.44 -3.10 -20.58
N TYR A 61 -4.56 -3.64 -19.74
CA TYR A 61 -3.68 -4.77 -20.03
C TYR A 61 -3.99 -5.95 -19.13
N TYR A 62 -3.77 -7.16 -19.64
CA TYR A 62 -3.65 -8.34 -18.81
C TYR A 62 -2.30 -8.34 -18.08
N VAL A 63 -2.33 -8.73 -16.81
CA VAL A 63 -1.12 -9.01 -16.04
C VAL A 63 -0.71 -10.45 -16.36
N ASP A 64 0.47 -10.62 -16.97
CA ASP A 64 0.98 -11.93 -17.36
C ASP A 64 1.29 -12.81 -16.13
N THR A 65 1.10 -14.12 -16.29
CA THR A 65 1.12 -15.16 -15.25
C THR A 65 2.37 -16.03 -15.28
N ASN A 66 3.33 -15.74 -16.15
CA ASN A 66 4.42 -16.67 -16.49
C ASN A 66 5.60 -16.73 -15.50
N THR A 67 5.59 -15.98 -14.41
CA THR A 67 6.67 -16.02 -13.40
C THR A 67 6.36 -17.01 -12.28
N LYS A 68 7.15 -18.10 -12.21
CA LYS A 68 7.02 -19.17 -11.20
C LYS A 68 7.70 -18.88 -9.85
N SER A 69 8.37 -17.74 -9.72
CA SER A 69 9.11 -17.32 -8.52
C SER A 69 8.85 -15.86 -8.19
N ILE A 70 8.75 -15.57 -6.89
CA ILE A 70 8.62 -14.21 -6.34
C ILE A 70 9.86 -13.33 -6.58
N TRP A 71 11.00 -13.95 -6.90
CA TRP A 71 12.28 -13.28 -7.16
C TRP A 71 12.54 -13.08 -8.66
N ASP A 72 11.74 -13.72 -9.53
CA ASP A 72 11.91 -13.66 -11.00
C ASP A 72 10.98 -12.61 -11.64
N GLN A 73 10.30 -11.80 -10.83
CA GLN A 73 9.44 -10.71 -11.31
C GLN A 73 10.31 -9.50 -11.66
N HIS A 74 10.79 -9.51 -12.90
CA HIS A 74 11.57 -8.40 -13.45
C HIS A 74 10.71 -7.15 -13.73
N ASP A 75 9.42 -7.30 -14.01
CA ASP A 75 8.54 -6.17 -14.29
C ASP A 75 7.69 -5.82 -13.07
N TYR A 76 7.24 -4.56 -13.00
CA TYR A 76 6.48 -4.06 -11.87
C TYR A 76 5.28 -3.20 -12.28
N LEU A 77 4.25 -3.22 -11.45
CA LEU A 77 3.05 -2.40 -11.64
C LEU A 77 3.26 -1.05 -10.95
N ASP A 78 3.47 0.01 -11.72
CA ASP A 78 3.68 1.37 -11.18
C ASP A 78 2.35 1.98 -10.74
N ILE A 79 2.00 1.72 -9.48
CA ILE A 79 0.73 2.18 -8.93
C ILE A 79 0.68 3.68 -8.62
N ALA A 80 1.75 4.45 -8.87
CA ALA A 80 1.73 5.90 -8.74
C ALA A 80 0.85 6.59 -9.80
N LYS A 81 0.65 5.94 -10.97
CA LYS A 81 -0.19 6.46 -12.07
C LYS A 81 -1.62 5.94 -12.04
N ASN A 82 -1.79 4.66 -11.72
CA ASN A 82 -3.09 4.04 -11.49
C ASN A 82 -2.96 3.05 -10.35
N ASN A 83 -3.77 3.23 -9.31
CA ASN A 83 -3.73 2.40 -8.11
C ASN A 83 -4.83 1.32 -8.09
N ASN A 84 -5.47 1.04 -9.23
CA ASN A 84 -6.56 0.09 -9.34
C ASN A 84 -6.16 -1.12 -10.19
N LEU A 85 -6.28 -2.29 -9.58
CA LEU A 85 -6.15 -3.60 -10.21
C LEU A 85 -7.53 -4.23 -10.31
N PHE A 86 -7.80 -4.92 -11.41
CA PHE A 86 -9.07 -5.61 -11.62
C PHE A 86 -8.84 -7.11 -11.65
N ILE A 87 -9.61 -7.82 -10.85
CA ILE A 87 -9.45 -9.25 -10.61
C ILE A 87 -10.76 -9.92 -11.01
N TYR A 88 -10.69 -10.80 -12.01
CA TYR A 88 -11.78 -11.71 -12.32
C TYR A 88 -11.58 -13.00 -11.51
N LEU A 89 -12.61 -13.39 -10.74
CA LEU A 89 -12.66 -14.61 -9.93
C LEU A 89 -13.99 -15.34 -10.20
N GLN A 90 -13.96 -16.35 -11.07
CA GLN A 90 -15.17 -17.09 -11.45
C GLN A 90 -15.89 -17.71 -10.24
N ALA A 91 -15.13 -18.17 -9.26
CA ALA A 91 -15.64 -18.89 -8.09
C ALA A 91 -16.30 -17.99 -7.03
N ALA A 92 -16.10 -16.66 -7.09
CA ALA A 92 -16.63 -15.73 -6.12
C ALA A 92 -17.82 -14.93 -6.69
N ASN A 93 -18.91 -14.80 -5.92
CA ASN A 93 -20.12 -14.07 -6.31
C ASN A 93 -20.28 -12.73 -5.58
N ASN A 94 -19.54 -12.50 -4.50
CA ASN A 94 -19.58 -11.30 -3.69
C ASN A 94 -18.18 -11.02 -3.08
N LEU A 95 -18.04 -9.90 -2.37
CA LEU A 95 -16.75 -9.50 -1.78
C LEU A 95 -16.28 -10.45 -0.69
N THR A 96 -17.19 -10.95 0.15
CA THR A 96 -16.88 -11.90 1.23
C THR A 96 -16.30 -13.20 0.69
N GLU A 97 -16.83 -13.72 -0.41
CA GLU A 97 -16.26 -14.88 -1.09
C GLU A 97 -14.91 -14.53 -1.71
N ALA A 98 -14.78 -13.38 -2.38
CA ALA A 98 -13.55 -12.98 -3.06
C ALA A 98 -12.35 -12.87 -2.12
N THR A 99 -12.53 -12.32 -0.91
CA THR A 99 -11.43 -12.20 0.07
C THR A 99 -10.90 -13.55 0.53
N GLN A 100 -11.67 -14.63 0.45
CA GLN A 100 -11.23 -15.97 0.85
C GLN A 100 -10.21 -16.60 -0.10
N TYR A 101 -10.13 -16.09 -1.33
CA TYR A 101 -9.18 -16.55 -2.36
C TYR A 101 -7.93 -15.66 -2.45
N LEU A 102 -7.93 -14.49 -1.80
CA LEU A 102 -6.86 -13.50 -1.91
C LEU A 102 -5.91 -13.57 -0.71
N GLN A 103 -4.62 -13.68 -0.99
CA GLN A 103 -3.56 -13.49 0.00
C GLN A 103 -2.75 -12.26 -0.37
N LEU A 104 -2.60 -11.33 0.57
CA LEU A 104 -1.71 -10.18 0.46
C LEU A 104 -0.40 -10.48 1.19
N ILE A 105 0.73 -10.15 0.59
CA ILE A 105 2.05 -10.48 1.10
C ILE A 105 2.95 -9.27 1.00
N ASP A 106 3.67 -9.04 2.09
CA ASP A 106 4.86 -8.19 2.13
C ASP A 106 6.12 -9.04 1.95
N THR A 107 6.92 -8.74 0.92
CA THR A 107 8.19 -9.41 0.59
C THR A 107 9.28 -9.10 1.58
N SER A 108 9.10 -8.07 2.42
CA SER A 108 10.09 -7.71 3.43
C SER A 108 10.25 -8.81 4.50
N ASP A 109 9.34 -9.79 4.54
CA ASP A 109 9.26 -10.94 5.46
C ASP A 109 9.80 -10.62 6.85
N MET A 110 9.03 -9.82 7.58
CA MET A 110 9.32 -9.52 8.97
C MET A 110 9.45 -10.79 9.80
N GLY A 111 8.81 -11.91 9.44
CA GLY A 111 8.82 -13.16 10.21
C GLY A 111 10.20 -13.68 10.58
N MET A 112 11.21 -13.51 9.71
CA MET A 112 12.58 -13.90 10.01
C MET A 112 13.23 -13.08 11.12
N THR A 113 12.95 -11.77 11.15
CA THR A 113 13.50 -10.84 12.16
C THR A 113 12.70 -10.91 13.46
N THR A 114 11.42 -11.26 13.36
CA THR A 114 10.42 -10.95 14.38
C THR A 114 9.83 -12.18 15.05
N LYS A 115 10.02 -13.36 14.43
CA LYS A 115 9.43 -14.64 14.81
C LYS A 115 7.90 -14.65 14.87
N GLY A 116 7.24 -13.59 14.42
CA GLY A 116 5.79 -13.47 14.32
C GLY A 116 5.36 -13.16 12.90
N LYS A 117 4.17 -13.60 12.51
CA LYS A 117 3.59 -13.28 11.20
C LYS A 117 2.52 -12.23 11.38
N GLU A 118 2.64 -11.11 10.68
CA GLU A 118 1.53 -10.18 10.43
C GLU A 118 1.00 -10.45 9.02
N PRO A 119 0.03 -11.38 8.84
CA PRO A 119 -0.63 -11.50 7.55
C PRO A 119 -1.44 -10.21 7.29
N ILE A 120 -1.37 -9.73 6.05
CA ILE A 120 -2.22 -8.64 5.59
C ILE A 120 -3.59 -9.26 5.27
N ILE A 121 -4.60 -8.96 6.08
CA ILE A 121 -5.94 -9.56 6.01
C ILE A 121 -6.99 -8.46 5.83
N PHE A 122 -8.01 -8.77 5.02
CA PHE A 122 -9.18 -7.91 4.87
C PHE A 122 -10.11 -8.00 6.09
N ASP A 123 -10.52 -6.84 6.59
CA ASP A 123 -11.54 -6.72 7.62
C ASP A 123 -12.97 -6.83 7.04
N SER A 124 -13.99 -6.61 7.87
CA SER A 124 -15.39 -6.64 7.45
C SER A 124 -15.79 -5.52 6.47
N ASN A 125 -14.96 -4.48 6.33
CA ASN A 125 -15.13 -3.43 5.34
C ASN A 125 -14.31 -3.70 4.06
N PHE A 126 -13.68 -4.87 3.97
CA PHE A 126 -12.82 -5.29 2.87
C PHE A 126 -11.58 -4.39 2.71
N GLU A 127 -11.08 -3.87 3.83
CA GLU A 127 -9.85 -3.09 3.93
C GLU A 127 -8.78 -3.92 4.63
N SER A 128 -7.53 -3.84 4.17
CA SER A 128 -6.42 -4.42 4.89
C SER A 128 -6.30 -3.79 6.27
N ASN A 129 -5.95 -4.59 7.27
CA ASN A 129 -5.55 -4.09 8.57
C ASN A 129 -4.33 -3.15 8.50
N GLN A 130 -4.09 -2.43 9.58
CA GLN A 130 -2.80 -1.78 9.84
C GLN A 130 -1.74 -2.88 10.09
N PHE A 131 -0.52 -2.67 9.61
CA PHE A 131 0.61 -3.59 9.84
C PHE A 131 1.96 -2.86 9.77
N ILE A 132 3.01 -3.51 10.27
CA ILE A 132 4.39 -3.01 10.24
C ILE A 132 5.14 -3.63 9.06
N THR A 133 5.87 -2.81 8.32
CA THR A 133 6.86 -3.25 7.32
C THR A 133 8.21 -2.56 7.53
N GLN A 134 9.23 -3.05 6.83
CA GLN A 134 10.54 -2.40 6.73
C GLN A 134 10.74 -1.82 5.34
N ASP A 135 11.40 -0.66 5.27
CA ASP A 135 11.76 -0.04 4.01
C ASP A 135 12.66 -0.98 3.19
N THR A 136 12.22 -1.31 1.98
CA THR A 136 12.91 -2.25 1.09
C THR A 136 14.02 -1.54 0.31
N SER A 137 15.16 -2.20 0.10
CA SER A 137 16.28 -1.61 -0.65
C SER A 137 16.24 -1.98 -2.14
N VAL A 138 16.38 -0.99 -3.02
CA VAL A 138 16.54 -1.15 -4.48
C VAL A 138 17.82 -0.46 -4.91
N GLY A 139 18.65 -1.14 -5.71
CA GLY A 139 19.96 -0.60 -6.12
C GLY A 139 20.90 -0.24 -4.97
N GLY A 140 20.71 -0.86 -3.79
CA GLY A 140 21.44 -0.53 -2.57
C GLY A 140 20.95 0.72 -1.82
N ALA A 141 19.92 1.41 -2.31
CA ALA A 141 19.26 2.51 -1.61
C ALA A 141 17.93 2.05 -1.01
N ALA A 142 17.63 2.43 0.23
CA ALA A 142 16.33 2.19 0.83
C ALA A 142 15.24 3.04 0.17
N LEU A 143 14.08 2.44 -0.07
CA LEU A 143 12.87 3.13 -0.49
C LEU A 143 12.21 3.76 0.73
N MET A 144 12.24 5.08 0.83
CA MET A 144 11.55 5.84 1.88
C MET A 144 11.14 7.22 1.35
N ALA A 145 10.12 7.84 1.95
CA ALA A 145 9.76 9.20 1.61
C ALA A 145 10.93 10.16 1.93
N TYR A 146 11.15 11.17 1.10
CA TYR A 146 12.22 12.15 1.29
C TYR A 146 12.09 12.88 2.64
N GLN A 147 10.87 13.22 3.04
CA GLN A 147 10.57 13.85 4.33
C GLN A 147 10.89 12.91 5.50
N LYS A 148 10.58 11.62 5.38
CA LYS A 148 10.95 10.60 6.37
C LYS A 148 12.46 10.48 6.49
N PHE A 149 13.19 10.42 5.37
CA PHE A 149 14.66 10.44 5.35
C PHE A 149 15.22 11.66 6.10
N ASP A 150 14.71 12.86 5.79
CA ASP A 150 15.13 14.10 6.44
C ASP A 150 14.80 14.11 7.93
N ASP A 151 13.63 13.61 8.33
CA ASP A 151 13.23 13.48 9.72
C ASP A 151 14.22 12.61 10.49
N ILE A 152 14.53 11.43 9.95
CA ILE A 152 15.46 10.47 10.54
C ILE A 152 16.85 11.10 10.70
N LEU A 153 17.40 11.66 9.61
CA LEU A 153 18.76 12.21 9.59
C LEU A 153 18.94 13.35 10.59
N ASN A 154 17.85 14.07 10.88
CA ASN A 154 17.82 15.22 11.77
C ASN A 154 17.28 14.92 13.18
N SER A 155 16.86 13.69 13.46
CA SER A 155 16.42 13.26 14.79
C SER A 155 17.52 13.46 15.84
N SER A 156 17.12 13.67 17.09
CA SER A 156 18.04 13.79 18.23
C SER A 156 18.97 12.57 18.29
N LYS A 157 18.40 11.37 18.14
CA LYS A 157 19.12 10.10 18.16
C LYS A 157 20.16 9.99 17.04
N ALA A 158 19.82 10.40 15.82
CA ALA A 158 20.79 10.40 14.72
C ALA A 158 21.94 11.39 14.95
N LYS A 159 21.67 12.53 15.59
CA LYS A 159 22.68 13.55 15.90
C LYS A 159 23.58 13.16 17.08
N THR A 160 23.06 12.49 18.10
CA THR A 160 23.79 12.21 19.34
C THR A 160 24.44 10.83 19.37
N THR A 161 23.90 9.88 18.62
CA THR A 161 24.22 8.45 18.79
C THR A 161 24.85 7.84 17.55
N TRP A 162 24.68 8.43 16.38
CA TRP A 162 25.31 7.90 15.17
C TRP A 162 26.72 8.49 15.03
N GLY A 163 27.74 7.62 15.07
CA GLY A 163 29.07 7.99 14.62
C GLY A 163 29.11 8.28 13.11
N ASP A 164 30.16 8.96 12.66
CA ASP A 164 30.31 9.45 11.28
C ASP A 164 30.03 8.37 10.23
N LYS A 165 30.58 7.16 10.41
CA LYS A 165 30.37 6.03 9.50
C LYS A 165 28.89 5.66 9.31
N ASN A 166 28.10 5.65 10.39
CA ASN A 166 26.67 5.32 10.30
C ASN A 166 25.89 6.45 9.65
N ARG A 167 26.24 7.71 9.93
CA ARG A 167 25.64 8.87 9.29
C ARG A 167 25.94 8.92 7.80
N GLU A 168 27.19 8.71 7.40
CA GLU A 168 27.61 8.62 5.99
C GLU A 168 26.92 7.47 5.26
N SER A 169 26.85 6.29 5.89
CA SER A 169 26.12 5.14 5.34
C SER A 169 24.65 5.47 5.12
N PHE A 170 24.00 6.10 6.10
CA PHE A 170 22.59 6.46 6.00
C PHE A 170 22.35 7.50 4.90
N ILE A 171 23.18 8.53 4.80
CA ILE A 171 23.11 9.53 3.72
C ILE A 171 23.27 8.87 2.34
N LYS A 172 24.13 7.85 2.24
CA LYS A 172 24.41 7.18 0.97
C LYS A 172 23.33 6.18 0.57
N PHE A 173 22.82 5.41 1.52
CA PHE A 173 22.03 4.20 1.26
C PHE A 173 20.63 4.23 1.89
N GLY A 174 20.28 5.25 2.67
CA GLY A 174 19.07 5.23 3.50
C GLY A 174 19.08 4.11 4.54
N SER A 175 20.25 3.55 4.81
CA SER A 175 20.46 2.45 5.74
C SER A 175 21.82 2.56 6.42
N MET A 176 21.90 2.09 7.65
CA MET A 176 23.18 2.06 8.38
C MET A 176 23.98 0.82 7.98
N SER A 177 25.31 0.89 8.16
CA SER A 177 26.15 -0.29 7.97
C SER A 177 25.80 -1.36 9.00
N LYS A 178 25.73 -2.65 8.60
CA LYS A 178 25.64 -3.77 9.56
C LYS A 178 26.83 -3.67 10.51
N TYR A 179 26.61 -3.20 11.74
CA TYR A 179 27.66 -3.15 12.75
C TYR A 179 27.87 -4.55 13.33
N GLN A 180 29.12 -5.02 13.35
CA GLN A 180 29.53 -6.22 14.09
C GLN A 180 30.00 -5.76 15.49
N GLY A 181 29.25 -6.09 16.55
CA GLY A 181 29.61 -5.75 17.94
C GLY A 181 28.41 -5.61 18.90
N ASP A 182 28.69 -5.30 20.18
CA ASP A 182 27.68 -5.14 21.25
C ASP A 182 26.85 -3.85 21.12
N ASP A 183 27.30 -2.86 20.35
CA ASP A 183 26.50 -1.71 19.93
C ASP A 183 25.62 -2.08 18.74
N ARG A 184 24.59 -2.89 19.02
CA ARG A 184 23.53 -3.18 18.06
C ARG A 184 22.81 -1.87 17.77
N ALA A 185 23.08 -1.31 16.58
CA ALA A 185 22.64 0.01 16.17
C ALA A 185 21.16 0.22 16.49
N THR A 186 20.90 1.05 17.51
CA THR A 186 19.60 1.29 18.12
C THR A 186 18.81 2.26 17.23
N TRP A 187 18.59 1.92 15.96
CA TRP A 187 17.69 2.69 15.08
C TRP A 187 16.25 2.64 15.54
N TRP A 188 15.95 1.61 16.31
CA TRP A 188 14.66 0.99 16.51
C TRP A 188 13.54 1.85 17.06
N ASN A 189 13.80 3.10 17.40
CA ASN A 189 12.79 4.06 17.80
C ASN A 189 13.32 5.52 17.79
N SER A 190 13.87 5.99 16.67
CA SER A 190 14.44 7.34 16.59
C SER A 190 13.39 8.46 16.66
N ASN A 191 12.13 8.15 16.36
CA ASN A 191 11.04 9.11 16.24
C ASN A 191 9.76 8.72 17.01
N HIS A 192 9.83 7.77 17.95
CA HIS A 192 8.68 7.32 18.73
C HIS A 192 7.56 6.59 17.95
N TRP A 193 7.90 5.88 16.85
CA TRP A 193 6.91 5.16 16.03
C TRP A 193 6.18 4.04 16.79
N GLU A 194 6.69 3.56 17.93
CA GLU A 194 5.98 2.63 18.82
C GLU A 194 4.62 3.18 19.27
N LYS A 195 4.48 4.51 19.32
CA LYS A 195 3.23 5.19 19.67
C LYS A 195 2.16 5.08 18.59
N LEU A 196 2.51 4.70 17.37
CA LEU A 196 1.60 4.48 16.25
C LEU A 196 1.06 3.04 16.21
N LEU A 197 1.63 2.15 17.02
CA LEU A 197 1.28 0.73 16.99
C LEU A 197 -0.02 0.47 17.71
N SER A 198 -0.89 -0.32 17.08
CA SER A 198 -2.13 -0.72 17.71
C SER A 198 -1.88 -1.83 18.73
N THR A 199 -2.70 -1.82 19.77
CA THR A 199 -2.87 -2.97 20.67
C THR A 199 -3.91 -3.97 20.15
N GLU A 200 -4.51 -3.69 18.99
CA GLU A 200 -5.52 -4.55 18.39
C GLU A 200 -4.86 -5.82 17.85
N LYS A 201 -5.41 -6.98 18.20
CA LYS A 201 -5.00 -8.25 17.60
C LYS A 201 -5.75 -8.38 16.28
N ASN A 202 -5.15 -7.89 15.20
CA ASN A 202 -5.74 -7.76 13.86
C ASN A 202 -5.96 -9.08 13.10
N ILE A 203 -6.33 -10.18 13.76
CA ILE A 203 -6.65 -11.42 13.05
C ILE A 203 -7.87 -12.13 13.65
N PRO A 204 -9.07 -11.87 13.11
CA PRO A 204 -10.17 -12.82 13.17
C PRO A 204 -9.68 -14.14 12.56
N ASP A 205 -9.89 -15.26 13.25
CA ASP A 205 -9.55 -16.65 12.87
C ASP A 205 -8.14 -17.20 13.14
N LEU A 206 -7.23 -16.45 13.78
CA LEU A 206 -5.99 -17.03 14.35
C LEU A 206 -5.93 -16.98 15.89
N LYS A 207 -7.07 -16.78 16.57
CA LYS A 207 -7.17 -16.76 18.04
C LYS A 207 -6.55 -17.99 18.75
N ASN A 208 -6.35 -19.10 18.04
CA ASN A 208 -5.78 -20.34 18.56
C ASN A 208 -4.32 -20.58 18.16
N ASN A 209 -3.65 -19.66 17.45
CA ASN A 209 -2.24 -19.78 17.10
C ASN A 209 -1.37 -19.04 18.14
N PRO A 210 -0.53 -19.73 18.92
CA PRO A 210 0.30 -19.10 19.95
C PRO A 210 1.37 -18.13 19.41
N ASN A 211 1.53 -18.05 18.08
CA ASN A 211 2.55 -17.22 17.42
C ASN A 211 1.97 -15.97 16.72
N VAL A 212 0.75 -15.56 17.07
CA VAL A 212 0.13 -14.32 16.58
C VAL A 212 0.11 -13.28 17.68
N TYR A 213 0.57 -12.08 17.33
CA TYR A 213 0.86 -10.99 18.24
C TYR A 213 0.21 -9.69 17.73
N SER A 214 -0.12 -8.75 18.62
CA SER A 214 -0.43 -7.38 18.18
C SER A 214 0.85 -6.71 17.65
N GLU A 215 0.71 -5.63 16.88
CA GLU A 215 1.85 -4.83 16.41
C GLU A 215 2.72 -4.35 17.58
N LEU A 216 2.09 -3.93 18.69
CA LEU A 216 2.81 -3.52 19.90
C LEU A 216 3.46 -4.70 20.63
N ASP A 217 2.82 -5.87 20.70
CA ASP A 217 3.41 -7.08 21.31
C ASP A 217 4.62 -7.57 20.51
N LEU A 218 4.54 -7.49 19.18
CA LEU A 218 5.66 -7.75 18.28
C LEU A 218 6.79 -6.77 18.55
N TYR A 219 6.46 -5.48 18.60
CA TYR A 219 7.43 -4.46 18.95
C TYR A 219 8.14 -4.74 20.28
N ASN A 220 7.38 -5.07 21.33
CA ASN A 220 7.94 -5.34 22.66
C ASN A 220 8.86 -6.57 22.67
N GLN A 221 8.52 -7.63 21.94
CA GLN A 221 9.36 -8.82 21.83
C GLN A 221 10.65 -8.54 21.08
N TRP A 222 10.57 -7.77 20.01
CA TRP A 222 11.75 -7.33 19.27
C TRP A 222 12.60 -6.41 20.14
N ALA A 223 12.02 -5.42 20.84
CA ALA A 223 12.75 -4.55 21.77
C ALA A 223 13.55 -5.37 22.80
N ALA A 224 12.95 -6.44 23.34
CA ALA A 224 13.61 -7.34 24.27
C ALA A 224 14.71 -8.20 23.61
N GLY A 225 14.58 -8.54 22.32
CA GLY A 225 15.52 -9.37 21.57
C GLY A 225 16.75 -8.64 21.01
N ASN A 226 16.78 -7.30 21.08
CA ASN A 226 17.79 -6.46 20.45
C ASN A 226 18.12 -6.86 18.99
N PRO A 227 17.14 -7.00 18.07
CA PRO A 227 17.41 -7.24 16.67
C PRO A 227 18.05 -5.99 16.06
N GLY A 228 19.23 -6.15 15.46
CA GLY A 228 19.85 -5.06 14.71
C GLY A 228 19.10 -4.88 13.39
N MET A 229 18.28 -3.82 13.29
CA MET A 229 17.70 -3.39 12.02
C MET A 229 18.50 -2.21 11.49
N ASN A 230 18.92 -2.32 10.22
CA ASN A 230 19.72 -1.29 9.56
C ASN A 230 18.90 -0.43 8.59
N VAL A 231 17.64 -0.78 8.34
CA VAL A 231 16.67 -0.05 7.52
C VAL A 231 15.54 0.50 8.39
N PRO A 232 14.90 1.61 7.98
CA PRO A 232 13.75 2.14 8.68
C PRO A 232 12.52 1.22 8.69
N LEU A 233 11.65 1.43 9.67
CA LEU A 233 10.34 0.80 9.76
C LEU A 233 9.23 1.77 9.33
N SER A 234 8.11 1.18 8.94
CA SER A 234 6.94 1.87 8.42
C SER A 234 5.69 1.26 9.02
N VAL A 235 4.83 2.10 9.59
CA VAL A 235 3.51 1.69 10.05
C VAL A 235 2.53 1.97 8.93
N VAL A 236 2.17 0.92 8.20
CA VAL A 236 1.29 1.04 7.04
C VAL A 236 -0.13 1.30 7.51
N ALA A 237 -0.75 2.37 7.00
CA ALA A 237 -2.10 2.73 7.38
C ALA A 237 -3.11 1.63 6.99
N LYS A 238 -4.18 1.50 7.78
CA LYS A 238 -5.33 0.67 7.43
C LYS A 238 -5.85 1.04 6.04
N GLY A 239 -6.25 0.02 5.26
CA GLY A 239 -6.81 0.20 3.94
C GLY A 239 -5.76 0.44 2.85
N LEU A 240 -4.48 0.09 3.08
CA LEU A 240 -3.49 -0.02 2.01
C LEU A 240 -4.04 -0.83 0.84
N PHE A 241 -4.72 -1.94 1.13
CA PHE A 241 -5.48 -2.67 0.12
C PHE A 241 -6.96 -2.56 0.44
N LYS A 242 -7.76 -2.20 -0.56
CA LYS A 242 -9.21 -2.16 -0.44
C LYS A 242 -9.87 -2.88 -1.59
N LEU A 243 -10.75 -3.83 -1.29
CA LEU A 243 -11.46 -4.60 -2.30
C LEU A 243 -12.86 -4.03 -2.50
N HIS A 244 -13.22 -3.79 -3.76
CA HIS A 244 -14.51 -3.23 -4.15
C HIS A 244 -15.22 -4.14 -5.16
N ALA A 245 -16.54 -4.22 -5.04
CA ALA A 245 -17.36 -4.81 -6.09
C ALA A 245 -17.37 -3.87 -7.30
N THR A 246 -17.37 -4.47 -8.50
CA THR A 246 -17.56 -3.74 -9.74
C THR A 246 -18.98 -3.93 -10.26
N THR A 247 -19.34 -3.22 -11.32
CA THR A 247 -20.63 -3.46 -12.00
C THR A 247 -20.67 -4.77 -12.77
N GLN A 248 -19.50 -5.38 -13.03
CA GLN A 248 -19.38 -6.65 -13.73
C GLN A 248 -19.33 -7.81 -12.74
N LYS A 249 -20.17 -8.83 -12.99
CA LYS A 249 -20.20 -10.04 -12.15
C LYS A 249 -18.82 -10.71 -12.17
N HIS A 250 -18.39 -11.24 -11.02
CA HIS A 250 -17.11 -11.91 -10.84
C HIS A 250 -15.87 -11.02 -10.99
N VAL A 251 -16.04 -9.71 -11.24
CA VAL A 251 -14.93 -8.77 -11.30
C VAL A 251 -14.90 -7.91 -10.04
N TYR A 252 -13.73 -7.82 -9.46
CA TYR A 252 -13.43 -7.08 -8.24
C TYR A 252 -12.33 -6.08 -8.52
N ARG A 253 -12.39 -4.92 -7.87
CA ARG A 253 -11.36 -3.88 -7.96
C ARG A 253 -10.58 -3.89 -6.66
N LEU A 254 -9.29 -4.21 -6.76
CA LEU A 254 -8.32 -4.02 -5.69
C LEU A 254 -7.70 -2.62 -5.85
N GLU A 255 -8.10 -1.72 -4.98
CA GLU A 255 -7.52 -0.38 -4.83
C GLU A 255 -6.32 -0.46 -3.88
N VAL A 256 -5.21 0.17 -4.25
CA VAL A 256 -4.00 0.26 -3.44
C VAL A 256 -3.77 1.69 -2.96
N ASN A 257 -3.83 1.94 -1.66
CA ASN A 257 -3.67 3.24 -1.05
C ASN A 257 -2.36 3.33 -0.27
N SER A 258 -1.38 3.94 -0.90
CA SER A 258 0.03 3.96 -0.50
C SER A 258 0.33 4.87 0.69
N ASN A 259 -0.28 4.68 1.87
CA ASN A 259 -0.08 5.57 3.01
C ASN A 259 0.61 4.88 4.19
N GLU A 260 1.57 5.57 4.80
CA GLU A 260 2.15 5.22 6.11
C GLU A 260 1.88 6.32 7.14
N TYR A 261 1.84 5.93 8.41
CA TYR A 261 1.89 6.84 9.54
C TYR A 261 3.33 7.03 10.01
N TRP A 262 3.67 8.27 10.34
CA TRP A 262 4.98 8.65 10.82
C TRP A 262 4.86 9.71 11.93
N ILE A 263 5.81 9.73 12.86
CA ILE A 263 5.95 10.82 13.81
C ILE A 263 7.13 11.68 13.37
N ASN A 264 6.87 12.93 13.01
CA ASN A 264 7.89 13.86 12.56
C ASN A 264 8.75 14.37 13.73
N ASN A 265 9.80 15.16 13.43
CA ASN A 265 10.67 15.72 14.46
C ASN A 265 9.99 16.71 15.43
N ASN A 266 8.78 17.18 15.14
CA ASN A 266 7.96 18.01 16.04
C ASN A 266 7.08 17.16 16.98
N GLY A 267 7.09 15.83 16.85
CA GLY A 267 6.23 14.92 17.61
C GLY A 267 4.81 14.81 17.06
N GLU A 268 4.55 15.31 15.86
CA GLU A 268 3.23 15.26 15.22
C GLU A 268 3.09 13.97 14.41
N VAL A 269 1.90 13.36 14.46
CA VAL A 269 1.56 12.26 13.55
C VAL A 269 1.26 12.84 12.18
N VAL A 270 2.05 12.42 11.19
CA VAL A 270 1.92 12.81 9.79
C VAL A 270 1.71 11.56 8.94
N THR A 271 1.12 11.77 7.77
CA THR A 271 0.94 10.71 6.76
C THR A 271 1.86 10.98 5.59
N TYR A 272 2.65 9.98 5.20
CA TYR A 272 3.47 10.02 4.00
C TYR A 272 2.98 8.99 2.99
N SER A 273 3.28 9.23 1.72
CA SER A 273 3.19 8.16 0.73
C SER A 273 4.21 7.11 1.11
N LEU A 274 3.78 5.86 1.33
CA LEU A 274 4.64 4.71 1.59
C LEU A 274 5.33 4.28 0.29
N PRO A 275 6.62 4.52 0.09
CA PRO A 275 7.34 3.90 -1.00
C PRO A 275 7.83 2.52 -0.56
N HIS A 276 7.38 1.48 -1.25
CA HIS A 276 7.75 0.10 -0.93
C HIS A 276 7.92 -0.68 -2.22
N TRP A 277 8.93 -1.54 -2.33
CA TRP A 277 9.11 -2.44 -3.47
C TRP A 277 8.32 -3.75 -3.33
N GLY A 278 7.76 -3.99 -2.14
CA GLY A 278 7.61 -5.35 -1.64
C GLY A 278 6.20 -5.91 -1.54
N PHE A 279 5.19 -5.30 -2.13
CA PHE A 279 3.85 -5.90 -2.06
C PHE A 279 3.59 -6.84 -3.22
N MET A 280 2.93 -7.96 -2.93
CA MET A 280 2.30 -8.82 -3.92
C MET A 280 0.95 -9.32 -3.40
N PHE A 281 0.11 -9.76 -4.32
CA PHE A 281 -1.06 -10.55 -3.98
C PHE A 281 -1.05 -11.86 -4.74
N ARG A 282 -1.66 -12.87 -4.12
CA ARG A 282 -1.87 -14.19 -4.68
C ARG A 282 -3.34 -14.50 -4.72
N ILE A 283 -3.73 -15.25 -5.73
CA ILE A 283 -5.07 -15.80 -5.87
C ILE A 283 -4.94 -17.31 -5.82
N TYR A 284 -5.73 -17.92 -4.96
CA TYR A 284 -5.81 -19.37 -4.81
C TYR A 284 -7.04 -19.91 -5.52
N ASP A 285 -7.01 -21.17 -5.94
CA ASP A 285 -8.16 -21.86 -6.55
C ASP A 285 -9.16 -22.39 -5.52
N THR A 286 -8.73 -22.50 -4.27
CA THR A 286 -9.50 -23.00 -3.13
C THR A 286 -9.72 -21.88 -2.12
N PRO A 287 -10.97 -21.70 -1.63
CA PRO A 287 -11.25 -20.73 -0.58
C PRO A 287 -10.69 -21.26 0.74
N ASN A 288 -10.20 -20.36 1.60
CA ASN A 288 -9.67 -20.56 2.96
C ASN A 288 -8.15 -20.31 3.05
N GLN A 289 -7.77 -19.46 4.01
CA GLN A 289 -6.38 -19.10 4.30
C GLN A 289 -5.52 -20.29 4.73
N GLN A 290 -6.12 -21.34 5.29
CA GLN A 290 -5.41 -22.59 5.64
C GLN A 290 -4.94 -23.38 4.41
N ALA A 291 -5.52 -23.11 3.23
CA ALA A 291 -5.18 -23.76 1.96
C ALA A 291 -4.16 -22.97 1.12
N TRP A 292 -3.57 -21.89 1.65
CA TRP A 292 -2.54 -21.08 0.97
C TRP A 292 -1.20 -21.84 0.80
N THR A 293 -1.24 -22.94 0.06
CA THR A 293 -0.09 -23.77 -0.32
C THR A 293 0.22 -23.57 -1.81
N LYS A 294 1.45 -23.85 -2.22
CA LYS A 294 1.88 -23.65 -3.61
C LYS A 294 1.03 -24.44 -4.61
N ASP A 295 0.46 -25.57 -4.20
CA ASP A 295 -0.32 -26.46 -5.06
C ASP A 295 -1.69 -25.88 -5.44
N HIS A 296 -2.17 -24.89 -4.69
CA HIS A 296 -3.45 -24.20 -4.91
C HIS A 296 -3.28 -22.79 -5.50
N LEU A 297 -2.05 -22.38 -5.80
CA LEU A 297 -1.76 -21.05 -6.31
C LEU A 297 -2.22 -20.92 -7.77
N ALA A 298 -3.31 -20.19 -8.00
CA ALA A 298 -3.82 -19.92 -9.34
C ALA A 298 -3.12 -18.72 -10.00
N PHE A 299 -2.72 -17.71 -9.20
CA PHE A 299 -2.08 -16.49 -9.70
C PHE A 299 -1.20 -15.86 -8.63
N SER A 300 -0.08 -15.25 -9.05
CA SER A 300 0.73 -14.35 -8.22
C SER A 300 1.00 -13.08 -9.02
N SER A 301 0.69 -11.92 -8.44
CA SER A 301 0.96 -10.64 -9.09
C SER A 301 2.45 -10.38 -9.18
N PRO A 302 2.92 -9.62 -10.20
CA PRO A 302 4.17 -8.86 -10.12
C PRO A 302 4.28 -8.07 -8.81
N GLN A 303 5.48 -7.61 -8.50
CA GLN A 303 5.66 -6.66 -7.40
C GLN A 303 4.87 -5.39 -7.72
N LEU A 304 4.24 -4.85 -6.67
CA LEU A 304 3.41 -3.64 -6.72
C LEU A 304 4.15 -2.47 -6.07
N PRO A 305 5.29 -2.03 -6.62
CA PRO A 305 6.06 -1.02 -5.97
C PRO A 305 5.40 0.34 -6.09
N ILE A 306 5.61 1.15 -5.07
CA ILE A 306 5.16 2.54 -5.07
C ILE A 306 6.40 3.39 -5.31
N ILE A 307 6.67 3.71 -6.60
CA ILE A 307 7.78 4.59 -6.98
C ILE A 307 7.32 5.92 -7.61
N ASN A 308 7.21 6.96 -6.79
CA ASN A 308 7.07 8.37 -7.15
C ASN A 308 8.32 9.25 -6.91
N LYS A 309 8.27 10.49 -7.38
CA LYS A 309 9.35 11.50 -7.27
C LYS A 309 9.70 11.95 -5.85
N GLU A 310 8.85 11.67 -4.86
CA GLU A 310 9.01 12.12 -3.47
C GLU A 310 9.83 11.12 -2.65
N MET A 311 10.40 10.09 -3.29
CA MET A 311 11.31 9.16 -2.66
C MET A 311 12.71 9.71 -2.47
N PHE A 312 13.33 9.28 -1.38
CA PHE A 312 14.77 9.33 -1.21
C PHE A 312 15.46 8.64 -2.39
N LYS A 313 16.35 9.38 -3.06
CA LYS A 313 17.14 8.91 -4.20
C LYS A 313 16.31 8.31 -5.34
N TYR A 314 15.13 8.88 -5.60
CA TYR A 314 14.27 8.46 -6.72
C TYR A 314 15.05 8.28 -8.04
N GLN A 315 15.96 9.20 -8.38
CA GLN A 315 16.71 9.11 -9.63
C GLN A 315 17.71 7.94 -9.63
N ASP A 316 18.49 7.73 -8.56
CA ASP A 316 19.42 6.58 -8.45
C ASP A 316 18.66 5.25 -8.60
N ILE A 317 17.49 5.15 -7.99
CA ILE A 317 16.62 3.97 -8.04
C ILE A 317 16.06 3.77 -9.44
N LYS A 318 15.52 4.84 -10.05
CA LYS A 318 15.01 4.80 -11.42
C LYS A 318 16.11 4.37 -12.40
N ASP A 319 17.31 4.92 -12.28
CA ASP A 319 18.44 4.58 -13.12
C ASP A 319 18.86 3.12 -12.92
N TYR A 320 18.88 2.63 -11.69
CA TYR A 320 19.15 1.22 -11.40
C TYR A 320 18.13 0.28 -12.05
N LEU A 321 16.84 0.60 -11.94
CA LEU A 321 15.77 -0.21 -12.54
C LEU A 321 15.89 -0.24 -14.07
N LEU A 322 16.14 0.92 -14.70
CA LEU A 322 16.37 1.00 -16.14
C LEU A 322 17.61 0.22 -16.59
N GLN A 323 18.72 0.32 -15.87
CA GLN A 323 19.97 -0.40 -16.19
C GLN A 323 19.85 -1.91 -15.99
N SER A 324 18.98 -2.33 -15.08
CA SER A 324 18.78 -3.74 -14.73
C SER A 324 17.60 -4.37 -15.50
N ASP A 325 17.06 -3.67 -16.50
CA ASP A 325 15.91 -4.08 -17.31
C ASP A 325 14.64 -4.41 -16.49
N TYR A 326 14.43 -3.71 -15.37
CA TYR A 326 13.19 -3.75 -14.60
C TYR A 326 12.21 -2.72 -15.15
N LEU A 327 11.15 -3.20 -15.81
CA LEU A 327 10.25 -2.34 -16.58
C LEU A 327 8.93 -2.10 -15.85
N SER A 328 8.47 -0.85 -15.88
CA SER A 328 7.10 -0.52 -15.47
C SER A 328 6.11 -0.99 -16.54
N PHE A 329 4.98 -1.57 -16.14
CA PHE A 329 3.86 -1.84 -17.04
C PHE A 329 3.29 -0.57 -17.69
N ASN A 330 3.52 0.60 -17.09
CA ASN A 330 3.08 1.89 -17.60
C ASN A 330 4.08 2.51 -18.61
N ASP A 331 5.23 1.88 -18.84
CA ASP A 331 6.22 2.36 -19.80
C ASP A 331 5.80 1.93 -21.22
N GLN A 332 5.16 2.86 -21.93
CA GLN A 332 4.66 2.67 -23.30
C GLN A 332 5.76 2.39 -24.34
N GLU A 333 7.02 2.57 -23.97
CA GLU A 333 8.18 2.35 -24.85
C GLU A 333 8.51 0.86 -25.02
N THR A 334 7.96 -0.02 -24.18
CA THR A 334 8.35 -1.44 -24.18
C THR A 334 7.49 -2.25 -25.17
N THR A 335 8.13 -3.03 -26.03
CA THR A 335 7.44 -4.00 -26.91
C THR A 335 6.88 -5.19 -26.13
N LYS A 336 7.38 -5.42 -24.91
CA LYS A 336 7.07 -6.57 -24.05
C LYS A 336 5.58 -6.69 -23.69
N PHE A 337 4.87 -5.57 -23.58
CA PHE A 337 3.45 -5.56 -23.16
C PHE A 337 2.46 -5.32 -24.31
N LYS A 338 2.93 -5.14 -25.55
CA LYS A 338 2.06 -4.78 -26.69
C LYS A 338 0.99 -5.84 -26.97
N ASP A 339 1.30 -7.11 -26.76
CA ASP A 339 0.39 -8.22 -27.02
C ASP A 339 -0.57 -8.51 -25.85
N ASN A 340 -0.38 -7.86 -24.70
CA ASN A 340 -1.20 -8.06 -23.49
C ASN A 340 -2.40 -7.10 -23.40
N LYS A 341 -2.66 -6.31 -24.44
CA LYS A 341 -3.74 -5.32 -24.44
C LYS A 341 -5.11 -6.01 -24.47
N ILE A 342 -6.03 -5.52 -23.65
CA ILE A 342 -7.44 -5.91 -23.69
C ILE A 342 -8.05 -5.20 -24.91
N MET A 343 -8.10 -5.92 -26.02
CA MET A 343 -8.66 -5.42 -27.27
C MET A 343 -10.19 -5.45 -27.17
N ALA A 344 -10.82 -4.29 -27.40
CA ALA A 344 -12.24 -4.26 -27.68
C ALA A 344 -12.45 -4.94 -29.04
N SER A 345 -13.21 -6.04 -29.04
CA SER A 345 -13.72 -6.67 -30.27
C SER A 345 -14.85 -5.85 -30.87
#